data_AF-A0A7T1HNS1-F1
#
_entry.id   AF-A0A7T1HNS1-F1
#
_cell.length_a   1.000
_cell.length_b   1.000
_cell.length_c   1.000
_cell.angle_alpha   90.00
_cell.angle_beta   90.00
_cell.angle_gamma   90.00
#
_symmetry.space_group_name_H-M   'P 1'
#
loop_
_entity.id
_entity.type
_entity.pdbx_description
1 polymer ?
#
loop_
_entity_poly.entity_id
_entity_poly.type
_entity_poly.pdbx_seq_one_letter_code
_entity_poly.pdbx_strand_id
1 'polypeptide(L)'
;MNRQQPGSPTSEQGFSLVIVFLLSLGVLLTGVATMGRISFGWMGAAWQAQSREAREAAEIGMTRIVSELNRERNRRLLVNASVLNTQNRTYIESSTNEGVAGSFCTTDLPLLSGAFPASADLKAQQIIDTERRFQLVSVTQPAASSQMEPGMPTTRNDSDANGTESFKVTTGYDPDGFGGPEFPGRAGEITITVRGMAYRNNTLIATTTLRRTFEVVPKCCWGSLGGFGAAFGSDTRPCPTIGIGIVGGAAENETGEITILGSAASILTGEGNLIPFVYCIASSTCSVNVNQNLGTSVKIVDASMPSIPAPPITTCLDQNTSTCNLDLDDNGLPASGGNLLLDTGVALSSWPANFQSVCMRDAATPPVTTCSINTLDFGANNRTITFDTRGGPLRIYFPNSQSGSTETIDMRNNGGFIHINTNNSGSVPSSITDFTLFGCQPSASRTCSPHQIVEIGNGSAAALKLFAYFPNGDITIGGNGGFEGVMWIDQLGANGNITFTIPGSGISQVLDLMGMGGTAPTQEFPMMDFVTRATKSLQFF
;
A
#
# COMPACT_ATOMS: atom_id res chain seq x y z
N MET A 1 -81.73 96.26 11.63
CA MET A 1 -81.41 95.05 12.42
C MET A 1 -79.90 94.93 12.44
N ASN A 2 -79.26 95.31 13.55
CA ASN A 2 -78.59 94.41 14.51
C ASN A 2 -77.53 93.52 13.83
N ARG A 3 -76.25 93.48 14.21
CA ARG A 3 -75.55 93.92 15.43
C ARG A 3 -74.03 93.78 15.19
N GLN A 4 -73.25 94.65 15.84
CA GLN A 4 -71.96 94.41 16.52
C GLN A 4 -70.63 94.22 15.73
N GLN A 5 -69.79 95.27 15.81
CA GLN A 5 -68.31 95.25 16.01
C GLN A 5 -67.88 94.34 17.19
N PRO A 6 -66.60 93.98 17.47
CA PRO A 6 -65.33 94.72 17.19
C PRO A 6 -64.04 93.89 16.97
N GLY A 7 -62.89 94.56 16.78
CA GLY A 7 -61.59 94.05 17.24
C GLY A 7 -60.40 94.26 16.30
N SER A 8 -59.54 95.25 16.58
CA SER A 8 -58.16 95.31 16.08
C SER A 8 -57.32 94.16 16.65
N PRO A 9 -56.22 93.78 15.99
CA PRO A 9 -54.95 94.18 16.58
C PRO A 9 -53.92 94.70 15.57
N THR A 10 -53.09 95.56 16.15
CA THR A 10 -51.82 96.11 15.70
C THR A 10 -50.91 95.10 15.00
N SER A 11 -50.32 95.54 13.89
CA SER A 11 -49.23 94.85 13.21
C SER A 11 -47.96 94.87 14.07
N GLU A 12 -47.72 93.82 14.85
CA GLU A 12 -46.36 93.50 15.28
C GLU A 12 -45.64 92.76 14.14
N GLN A 13 -45.15 93.53 13.18
CA GLN A 13 -44.12 93.07 12.23
C GLN A 13 -42.78 92.99 12.97
N GLY A 14 -42.59 91.96 13.79
CA GLY A 14 -41.37 91.81 14.59
C GLY A 14 -40.93 90.38 14.90
N PHE A 15 -41.76 89.36 14.63
CA PHE A 15 -41.48 87.98 15.10
C PHE A 15 -41.35 86.91 14.00
N SER A 16 -41.44 87.28 12.71
CA SER A 16 -41.37 86.31 11.60
C SER A 16 -39.94 85.83 11.28
N LEU A 17 -38.91 86.60 11.61
CA LEU A 17 -37.54 86.30 11.20
C LEU A 17 -36.93 85.14 12.02
N VAL A 18 -37.30 85.02 13.29
CA VAL A 18 -36.81 83.96 14.19
C VAL A 18 -37.34 82.58 13.78
N ILE A 19 -38.62 82.48 13.40
CA ILE A 19 -39.22 81.21 12.96
C ILE A 19 -38.60 80.74 11.64
N VAL A 20 -38.35 81.66 10.69
CA VAL A 20 -37.69 81.34 9.43
C VAL A 20 -36.24 80.88 9.64
N PHE A 21 -35.52 81.50 10.59
CA PHE A 21 -34.17 81.05 10.96
C PHE A 21 -34.16 79.68 11.64
N LEU A 22 -35.12 79.40 12.51
CA LEU A 22 -35.21 78.09 13.17
C LEU A 22 -35.60 76.99 12.17
N LEU A 23 -36.48 77.27 11.22
CA LEU A 23 -36.83 76.33 10.15
C LEU A 23 -35.67 76.10 9.19
N SER A 24 -34.94 77.15 8.79
CA SER A 24 -33.76 77.00 7.92
C SER A 24 -32.64 76.24 8.63
N LEU A 25 -32.39 76.51 9.91
CA LEU A 25 -31.45 75.76 10.73
C LEU A 25 -31.89 74.30 10.90
N GLY A 26 -33.18 74.05 11.11
CA GLY A 26 -33.73 72.70 11.21
C GLY A 26 -33.54 71.88 9.94
N VAL A 27 -33.78 72.48 8.77
CA VAL A 27 -33.54 71.86 7.45
C VAL A 27 -32.05 71.62 7.20
N LEU A 28 -31.18 72.56 7.57
CA LEU A 28 -29.73 72.38 7.46
C LEU A 28 -29.22 71.25 8.38
N LEU A 29 -29.67 71.18 9.63
CA LEU A 29 -29.29 70.13 10.55
C LEU A 29 -29.80 68.74 10.12
N THR A 30 -31.02 68.66 9.58
CA THR A 30 -31.53 67.40 9.00
C THR A 30 -30.81 67.02 7.71
N GLY A 31 -30.43 67.98 6.87
CA GLY A 31 -29.58 67.76 5.70
C GLY A 31 -28.21 67.20 6.07
N VAL A 32 -27.54 67.78 7.07
CA VAL A 32 -26.24 67.30 7.56
C VAL A 32 -26.36 65.91 8.19
N ALA A 33 -27.41 65.65 8.97
CA ALA A 33 -27.64 64.35 9.58
C ALA A 33 -27.91 63.24 8.55
N THR A 34 -28.66 63.53 7.49
CA THR A 34 -28.94 62.59 6.40
C THR A 34 -27.72 62.33 5.52
N MET A 35 -26.94 63.37 5.19
CA MET A 35 -25.65 63.21 4.52
C MET A 35 -24.66 62.37 5.32
N GLY A 36 -24.61 62.56 6.65
CA GLY A 36 -23.81 61.72 7.54
C GLY A 36 -24.19 60.24 7.41
N ARG A 37 -25.48 59.91 7.49
CA ARG A 37 -25.96 58.52 7.38
C ARG A 37 -25.63 57.86 6.04
N ILE A 38 -25.74 58.58 4.92
CA ILE A 38 -25.43 58.03 3.59
C ILE A 38 -23.93 57.74 3.46
N SER A 39 -23.08 58.65 3.93
CA SER A 39 -21.63 58.48 3.93
C SER A 39 -21.18 57.31 4.81
N PHE A 40 -21.75 57.18 6.02
CA PHE A 40 -21.48 56.03 6.90
C PHE A 40 -22.03 54.71 6.34
N GLY A 41 -23.19 54.74 5.66
CA GLY A 41 -23.77 53.58 5.01
C GLY A 41 -22.93 53.07 3.85
N TRP A 42 -22.44 53.97 2.99
CA TRP A 42 -21.57 53.62 1.88
C TRP A 42 -20.21 53.08 2.36
N MET A 43 -19.64 53.73 3.39
CA MET A 43 -18.41 53.24 4.02
C MET A 43 -18.62 51.84 4.60
N GLY A 44 -19.72 51.61 5.34
CA GLY A 44 -20.06 50.29 5.89
C GLY A 44 -20.23 49.22 4.81
N ALA A 45 -20.92 49.54 3.71
CA ALA A 45 -21.08 48.63 2.58
C ALA A 45 -19.73 48.32 1.89
N ALA A 46 -18.85 49.30 1.77
CA ALA A 46 -17.51 49.11 1.22
C ALA A 46 -16.67 48.16 2.11
N TRP A 47 -16.66 48.37 3.42
CA TRP A 47 -15.97 47.47 4.37
C TRP A 47 -16.52 46.04 4.29
N GLN A 48 -17.84 45.88 4.22
CA GLN A 48 -18.47 44.55 4.07
C GLN A 48 -18.11 43.88 2.74
N ALA A 49 -18.06 44.62 1.64
CA ALA A 49 -17.65 44.09 0.34
C ALA A 49 -16.20 43.60 0.38
N GLN A 50 -15.28 44.39 0.94
CA GLN A 50 -13.87 44.03 1.06
C GLN A 50 -13.66 42.81 1.96
N SER A 51 -14.41 42.68 3.06
CA SER A 51 -14.37 41.48 3.90
C SER A 51 -14.90 40.24 3.16
N ARG A 52 -15.89 40.38 2.27
CA ARG A 52 -16.37 39.27 1.43
C ARG A 52 -15.30 38.81 0.44
N GLU A 53 -14.60 39.75 -0.19
CA GLU A 53 -13.49 39.45 -1.11
C GLU A 53 -12.35 38.69 -0.41
N ALA A 54 -11.93 39.16 0.78
CA ALA A 54 -10.89 38.49 1.56
C ALA A 54 -11.33 37.09 2.02
N ARG A 55 -12.61 36.91 2.37
CA ARG A 55 -13.18 35.60 2.72
C ARG A 55 -13.21 34.65 1.53
N GLU A 56 -13.65 35.11 0.37
CA GLU A 56 -13.66 34.32 -0.86
C GLU A 56 -12.24 33.88 -1.24
N ALA A 57 -11.26 34.78 -1.10
CA ALA A 57 -9.85 34.46 -1.31
C ALA A 57 -9.36 33.35 -0.35
N ALA A 58 -9.77 33.39 0.92
CA ALA A 58 -9.42 32.36 1.90
C ALA A 58 -10.05 30.99 1.56
N GLU A 59 -11.32 30.96 1.12
CA GLU A 59 -12.03 29.74 0.72
C GLU A 59 -11.44 29.11 -0.55
N ILE A 60 -11.09 29.93 -1.56
CA ILE A 60 -10.39 29.48 -2.77
C ILE A 60 -9.01 28.92 -2.40
N GLY A 61 -8.25 29.64 -1.56
CA GLY A 61 -6.93 29.21 -1.10
C GLY A 61 -6.98 27.87 -0.37
N MET A 62 -7.96 27.70 0.53
CA MET A 62 -8.19 26.45 1.24
C MET A 62 -8.45 25.28 0.28
N THR A 63 -9.36 25.46 -0.68
CA THR A 63 -9.67 24.44 -1.69
C THR A 63 -8.43 24.04 -2.50
N ARG A 64 -7.61 25.02 -2.89
CA ARG A 64 -6.38 24.77 -3.66
C ARG A 64 -5.34 24.02 -2.84
N ILE A 65 -5.11 24.40 -1.58
CA ILE A 65 -4.17 23.72 -0.68
C ILE A 65 -4.59 22.26 -0.46
N VAL A 66 -5.86 22.02 -0.15
CA VAL A 66 -6.39 20.66 0.07
C VAL A 66 -6.30 19.82 -1.20
N SER A 67 -6.64 20.39 -2.35
CA SER A 67 -6.52 19.71 -3.63
C SER A 67 -5.07 19.31 -3.93
N GLU A 68 -4.10 20.17 -3.60
CA GLU A 68 -2.68 19.85 -3.76
C GLU A 68 -2.21 18.79 -2.78
N LEU A 69 -2.63 18.87 -1.50
CA LEU A 69 -2.30 17.85 -0.48
C LEU A 69 -2.89 16.47 -0.83
N ASN A 70 -4.06 16.43 -1.48
CA ASN A 70 -4.69 15.19 -1.93
C ASN A 70 -4.10 14.62 -3.24
N ARG A 71 -3.14 15.30 -3.89
CA ARG A 71 -2.40 14.70 -5.03
C ARG A 71 -1.47 13.61 -4.52
N GLU A 72 -1.37 12.50 -5.26
CA GLU A 72 -0.59 11.31 -4.89
C GLU A 72 0.83 11.66 -4.38
N ARG A 73 1.52 12.56 -5.07
CA ARG A 73 2.86 13.03 -4.70
C ARG A 73 2.97 13.80 -3.37
N ASN A 74 1.88 14.37 -2.88
CA ASN A 74 1.87 15.26 -1.71
C ASN A 74 1.17 14.66 -0.48
N ARG A 75 0.51 13.50 -0.61
CA ARG A 75 -0.29 12.91 0.47
C ARG A 75 0.54 12.55 1.71
N ARG A 76 1.84 12.31 1.58
CA ARG A 76 2.77 12.14 2.72
C ARG A 76 2.83 13.38 3.63
N LEU A 77 2.58 14.57 3.08
CA LEU A 77 2.53 15.81 3.87
C LEU A 77 1.33 15.84 4.82
N LEU A 78 0.29 15.03 4.59
CA LEU A 78 -0.87 14.92 5.49
C LEU A 78 -0.52 14.20 6.80
N VAL A 79 0.40 13.24 6.73
CA VAL A 79 0.90 12.50 7.90
C VAL A 79 1.96 13.34 8.63
N ASN A 80 2.88 13.96 7.90
CA ASN A 80 3.96 14.79 8.44
C ASN A 80 3.61 16.28 8.48
N ALA A 81 2.36 16.63 8.82
CA ALA A 81 1.87 17.99 8.67
C ALA A 81 2.58 19.01 9.59
N SER A 82 3.16 18.57 10.70
CA SER A 82 3.97 19.41 11.60
C SER A 82 5.20 20.02 10.90
N VAL A 83 5.77 19.33 9.90
CA VAL A 83 6.90 19.82 9.09
C VAL A 83 6.52 21.07 8.27
N LEU A 84 5.25 21.19 7.87
CA LEU A 84 4.74 22.38 7.16
C LEU A 84 4.69 23.64 8.05
N ASN A 85 4.92 23.54 9.36
CA ASN A 85 5.03 24.70 10.24
C ASN A 85 6.47 25.16 10.48
N THR A 86 7.44 24.25 10.43
CA THR A 86 8.83 24.53 10.81
C THR A 86 9.74 24.80 9.62
N GLN A 87 9.36 24.36 8.41
CA GLN A 87 10.15 24.54 7.20
C GLN A 87 9.35 25.28 6.13
N ASN A 88 9.94 26.32 5.50
CA ASN A 88 9.41 26.97 4.28
C ASN A 88 9.51 26.08 3.03
N ARG A 89 9.57 24.76 3.21
CA ARG A 89 9.77 23.80 2.13
C ARG A 89 8.41 23.28 1.67
N THR A 90 8.17 23.33 0.37
CA THR A 90 7.04 22.66 -0.31
C THR A 90 7.27 21.18 -0.57
N TYR A 91 8.42 20.66 -0.11
CA TYR A 91 8.80 19.27 -0.24
C TYR A 91 9.53 18.80 1.02
N ILE A 92 9.30 17.54 1.39
CA ILE A 92 10.14 16.83 2.35
C ILE A 92 11.20 16.12 1.52
N GLU A 93 12.48 16.47 1.70
CA GLU A 93 13.57 15.63 1.18
C GLU A 93 13.48 14.27 1.86
N SER A 94 13.42 13.21 1.06
CA SER A 94 13.42 11.83 1.53
C SER A 94 14.61 11.49 2.43
N SER A 95 15.66 12.32 2.46
CA SER A 95 16.93 12.04 3.13
C SER A 95 16.92 12.22 4.65
N THR A 96 15.92 12.87 5.25
CA THR A 96 15.82 12.96 6.73
C THR A 96 14.82 11.97 7.33
N ASN A 97 14.22 11.10 6.51
CA ASN A 97 13.38 9.98 6.96
C ASN A 97 14.13 8.64 6.81
N GLU A 98 15.44 8.64 7.06
CA GLU A 98 16.15 7.43 7.48
C GLU A 98 15.63 7.06 8.87
N GLY A 99 14.51 6.33 8.97
CA GLY A 99 14.10 5.80 10.27
C GLY A 99 12.71 5.21 10.41
N VAL A 100 11.68 5.67 9.69
CA VAL A 100 10.32 5.17 9.96
C VAL A 100 9.49 4.98 8.69
N ALA A 101 9.34 3.70 8.32
CA ALA A 101 8.25 3.02 7.62
C ALA A 101 7.31 3.84 6.70
N GLY A 102 7.41 3.58 5.39
CA GLY A 102 6.31 2.93 4.67
C GLY A 102 5.08 3.75 4.22
N SER A 103 5.24 4.63 3.24
CA SER A 103 4.14 5.04 2.34
C SER A 103 4.55 4.73 0.91
N PHE A 104 3.94 3.72 0.30
CA PHE A 104 4.49 2.99 -0.85
C PHE A 104 3.90 3.37 -2.21
N CYS A 105 2.91 4.28 -2.33
CA CYS A 105 2.24 4.54 -3.63
C CYS A 105 3.07 5.26 -4.71
N THR A 106 4.26 5.76 -4.40
CA THR A 106 5.08 6.52 -5.36
C THR A 106 6.34 5.72 -5.68
N THR A 107 6.34 5.04 -6.84
CA THR A 107 7.50 4.26 -7.33
C THR A 107 8.69 5.12 -7.70
N ASP A 108 8.48 6.42 -7.91
CA ASP A 108 9.52 7.42 -7.99
C ASP A 108 9.06 8.61 -7.16
N LEU A 109 9.94 9.19 -6.35
CA LEU A 109 9.75 10.56 -5.89
C LEU A 109 10.19 11.46 -7.04
N PRO A 110 9.29 11.98 -7.91
CA PRO A 110 9.70 12.98 -8.86
C PRO A 110 10.31 14.14 -8.08
N LEU A 111 11.45 14.66 -8.55
CA LEU A 111 11.90 15.99 -8.14
C LEU A 111 10.69 16.92 -8.25
N LEU A 112 10.21 17.43 -7.11
CA LEU A 112 9.00 18.26 -7.01
C LEU A 112 9.18 19.66 -7.65
N SER A 113 10.25 19.87 -8.43
CA SER A 113 10.45 21.05 -9.27
C SER A 113 9.37 21.10 -10.35
N GLY A 114 8.21 21.67 -10.01
CA GLY A 114 7.05 21.79 -10.89
C GLY A 114 5.72 21.37 -10.26
N ALA A 115 5.71 20.78 -9.07
CA ALA A 115 4.48 20.38 -8.40
C ALA A 115 3.76 21.56 -7.72
N PHE A 116 4.56 22.40 -7.09
CA PHE A 116 4.28 23.80 -6.84
C PHE A 116 5.20 24.58 -7.80
N PRO A 117 4.84 25.80 -8.26
CA PRO A 117 5.79 26.66 -8.95
C PRO A 117 7.10 26.65 -8.16
N ALA A 118 8.26 26.53 -8.81
CA ALA A 118 9.56 26.28 -8.16
C ALA A 118 10.00 27.35 -7.12
N SER A 119 9.16 28.36 -6.87
CA SER A 119 9.31 29.45 -5.89
C SER A 119 8.13 29.56 -4.89
N ALA A 120 7.14 28.67 -4.93
CA ALA A 120 5.90 28.83 -4.19
C ALA A 120 6.01 28.23 -2.79
N ASP A 121 6.79 28.88 -1.92
CA ASP A 121 6.60 28.73 -0.48
C ASP A 121 5.09 28.83 -0.18
N LEU A 122 4.49 27.77 0.37
CA LEU A 122 3.07 27.74 0.71
C LEU A 122 2.74 28.80 1.77
N LYS A 123 3.74 29.16 2.60
CA LYS A 123 3.67 30.28 3.53
C LYS A 123 3.87 31.63 2.83
N ALA A 124 4.32 31.69 1.58
CA ALA A 124 4.31 32.93 0.82
C ALA A 124 2.91 33.24 0.28
N GLN A 125 2.67 34.51 -0.03
CA GLN A 125 1.42 34.94 -0.61
C GLN A 125 1.28 34.40 -2.03
N GLN A 126 0.21 33.65 -2.26
CA GLN A 126 -0.16 33.09 -3.56
C GLN A 126 -1.22 33.99 -4.20
N ILE A 127 -1.00 34.34 -5.47
CA ILE A 127 -1.88 35.22 -6.23
C ILE A 127 -3.01 34.37 -6.83
N ILE A 128 -4.26 34.77 -6.57
CA ILE A 128 -5.44 34.21 -7.24
C ILE A 128 -5.69 35.01 -8.51
N ASP A 129 -5.74 36.33 -8.37
CA ASP A 129 -5.86 37.32 -9.43
C ASP A 129 -5.23 38.66 -9.00
N THR A 130 -5.49 39.74 -9.74
CA THR A 130 -4.94 41.07 -9.47
C THR A 130 -5.32 41.64 -8.11
N GLU A 131 -6.46 41.22 -7.54
CA GLU A 131 -7.05 41.80 -6.33
C GLU A 131 -7.12 40.81 -5.18
N ARG A 132 -6.89 39.51 -5.39
CA ARG A 132 -7.06 38.50 -4.35
C ARG A 132 -5.82 37.63 -4.21
N ARG A 133 -5.40 37.45 -2.96
CA ARG A 133 -4.27 36.58 -2.58
C ARG A 133 -4.64 35.71 -1.40
N PHE A 134 -3.96 34.58 -1.26
CA PHE A 134 -4.06 33.73 -0.07
C PHE A 134 -2.69 33.32 0.44
N GLN A 135 -2.62 32.88 1.69
CA GLN A 135 -1.39 32.45 2.35
C GLN A 135 -1.71 31.32 3.33
N LEU A 136 -0.94 30.23 3.30
CA LEU A 136 -1.03 29.21 4.35
C LEU A 136 -0.40 29.78 5.63
N VAL A 137 -1.15 29.84 6.73
CA VAL A 137 -0.68 30.38 8.01
C VAL A 137 -0.11 29.26 8.87
N SER A 138 -0.87 28.19 9.07
CA SER A 138 -0.48 27.06 9.92
C SER A 138 -1.20 25.79 9.51
N VAL A 139 -0.58 24.66 9.82
CA VAL A 139 -1.19 23.34 9.72
C VAL A 139 -1.00 22.65 11.06
N THR A 140 -2.05 22.49 11.83
CA THR A 140 -1.99 21.88 13.16
C THR A 140 -2.75 20.56 13.13
N GLN A 141 -2.11 19.49 13.54
CA GLN A 141 -2.82 18.28 13.95
C GLN A 141 -3.22 18.45 15.43
N PRO A 142 -4.37 17.92 15.88
CA PRO A 142 -4.60 17.82 17.31
C PRO A 142 -3.44 17.04 17.91
N ALA A 143 -2.83 17.58 18.97
CA ALA A 143 -1.94 16.79 19.82
C ALA A 143 -2.72 15.51 20.14
N ALA A 144 -2.14 14.34 19.85
CA ALA A 144 -2.81 13.07 20.11
C ALA A 144 -3.42 13.18 21.51
N SER A 145 -4.75 13.18 21.59
CA SER A 145 -5.41 13.26 22.88
C SER A 145 -4.82 12.12 23.69
N SER A 146 -4.20 12.47 24.80
CA SER A 146 -3.57 11.62 25.80
C SER A 146 -4.55 10.67 26.50
N GLN A 147 -5.57 10.20 25.79
CA GLN A 147 -6.34 9.01 26.08
C GLN A 147 -5.83 7.86 25.19
N MET A 148 -4.54 7.58 25.26
CA MET A 148 -4.13 6.18 25.29
C MET A 148 -4.59 5.67 26.65
N GLU A 149 -5.48 4.68 26.67
CA GLU A 149 -5.77 3.95 27.90
C GLU A 149 -4.44 3.44 28.50
N PRO A 150 -4.19 3.64 29.80
CA PRO A 150 -2.99 3.18 30.47
C PRO A 150 -2.98 1.65 30.48
N GLY A 151 -2.25 1.06 29.53
CA GLY A 151 -2.16 -0.38 29.36
C GLY A 151 -1.43 -0.86 28.10
N MET A 152 -1.22 -0.01 27.08
CA MET A 152 -0.41 -0.38 25.91
C MET A 152 1.09 -0.09 26.11
N PRO A 153 1.99 -0.99 25.66
CA PRO A 153 3.43 -0.84 25.81
C PRO A 153 3.94 0.31 24.95
N THR A 154 4.70 1.19 25.58
CA THR A 154 5.29 2.37 24.96
C THR A 154 6.41 1.97 24.00
N THR A 155 6.32 2.43 22.74
CA THR A 155 7.50 2.58 21.90
C THR A 155 8.55 3.39 22.66
N ARG A 156 9.77 2.85 22.71
CA ARG A 156 10.99 3.52 23.14
C ARG A 156 10.97 5.01 22.76
N ASN A 157 11.19 5.86 23.75
CA ASN A 157 11.46 7.28 23.56
C ASN A 157 12.76 7.42 22.74
N ASP A 158 12.67 7.40 21.42
CA ASP A 158 13.57 8.24 20.61
C ASP A 158 13.05 9.67 20.73
N SER A 159 13.31 10.23 21.91
CA SER A 159 13.45 11.66 22.05
C SER A 159 14.70 12.03 21.26
N ASP A 160 14.51 12.42 19.99
CA ASP A 160 15.39 13.43 19.42
C ASP A 160 15.45 14.56 20.46
N ALA A 161 16.67 15.00 20.80
CA ALA A 161 16.96 15.90 21.92
C ALA A 161 16.23 17.26 21.91
N ASN A 162 15.29 17.47 20.97
CA ASN A 162 14.50 18.68 20.75
C ASN A 162 12.98 18.52 20.99
N GLY A 163 12.49 17.39 21.52
CA GLY A 163 11.11 17.29 22.05
C GLY A 163 9.99 17.60 21.04
N THR A 164 10.19 17.26 19.76
CA THR A 164 9.20 17.53 18.72
C THR A 164 8.21 16.36 18.63
N GLU A 165 7.00 16.53 19.16
CA GLU A 165 5.91 15.55 19.05
C GLU A 165 5.50 15.40 17.58
N SER A 166 5.87 14.26 16.98
CA SER A 166 5.40 13.88 15.64
C SER A 166 4.08 13.12 15.75
N PHE A 167 3.14 13.45 14.87
CA PHE A 167 1.91 12.69 14.70
C PHE A 167 2.26 11.30 14.18
N LYS A 168 2.09 10.28 15.01
CA LYS A 168 2.06 8.89 14.56
C LYS A 168 0.61 8.58 14.18
N VAL A 169 0.33 8.44 12.88
CA VAL A 169 -0.71 7.49 12.51
C VAL A 169 -0.15 6.15 12.92
N THR A 170 -0.63 5.59 14.03
CA THR A 170 -0.38 4.20 14.33
C THR A 170 -1.07 3.40 13.22
N THR A 171 -0.31 3.10 12.17
CA THR A 171 -0.42 1.78 11.55
C THR A 171 -0.28 0.82 12.72
N GLY A 172 -1.28 -0.02 13.00
CA GLY A 172 -1.41 -0.82 14.23
C GLY A 172 -0.25 -1.79 14.45
N TYR A 173 0.92 -1.26 14.75
CA TYR A 173 2.13 -1.98 15.08
C TYR A 173 2.15 -2.08 16.60
N ASP A 174 1.63 -3.19 17.10
CA ASP A 174 1.86 -3.66 18.47
C ASP A 174 3.20 -4.43 18.46
N PRO A 175 4.31 -3.84 18.94
CA PRO A 175 5.60 -4.53 19.00
C PRO A 175 5.59 -5.77 19.90
N ASP A 176 4.55 -5.95 20.72
CA ASP A 176 4.52 -7.01 21.74
C ASP A 176 3.66 -8.22 21.31
N GLY A 177 2.97 -8.15 20.16
CA GLY A 177 2.35 -9.31 19.51
C GLY A 177 1.17 -9.96 20.25
N PHE A 178 0.54 -9.27 21.21
CA PHE A 178 -0.55 -9.83 22.03
C PHE A 178 -1.93 -9.16 21.81
N GLY A 179 -2.01 -8.01 21.14
CA GLY A 179 -3.26 -7.48 20.59
C GLY A 179 -3.46 -7.93 19.15
N GLY A 180 -4.62 -8.49 18.80
CA GLY A 180 -4.97 -8.70 17.39
C GLY A 180 -4.91 -7.39 16.58
N PRO A 181 -4.91 -7.45 15.24
CA PRO A 181 -4.85 -6.27 14.38
C PRO A 181 -5.90 -5.23 14.77
N GLU A 182 -5.47 -4.13 15.37
CA GLU A 182 -6.22 -2.90 15.22
C GLU A 182 -6.14 -2.53 13.74
N PHE A 183 -7.28 -2.61 13.06
CA PHE A 183 -7.54 -2.08 11.72
C PHE A 183 -6.71 -0.82 11.42
N PRO A 184 -6.29 -0.59 10.16
CA PRO A 184 -5.54 0.61 9.80
C PRO A 184 -6.19 1.85 10.41
N GLY A 185 -5.38 2.58 11.17
CA GLY A 185 -5.79 3.45 12.28
C GLY A 185 -7.00 4.33 11.99
N ARG A 186 -7.76 4.58 13.05
CA ARG A 186 -8.92 5.49 13.08
C ARG A 186 -8.64 6.77 12.30
N ALA A 187 -9.65 7.28 11.59
CA ALA A 187 -9.54 8.53 10.84
C ALA A 187 -8.91 9.65 11.70
N GLY A 188 -7.86 10.26 11.17
CA GLY A 188 -7.15 11.36 11.81
C GLY A 188 -7.81 12.71 11.53
N GLU A 189 -7.30 13.76 12.17
CA GLU A 189 -7.74 15.13 11.92
C GLU A 189 -6.55 16.03 11.60
N ILE A 190 -6.72 16.92 10.63
CA ILE A 190 -5.75 17.96 10.28
C ILE A 190 -6.47 19.30 10.21
N THR A 191 -5.97 20.29 10.93
CA THR A 191 -6.52 21.65 10.91
C THR A 191 -5.61 22.55 10.09
N ILE A 192 -6.15 23.11 9.01
CA ILE A 192 -5.44 24.01 8.12
C ILE A 192 -5.96 25.43 8.38
N THR A 193 -5.06 26.38 8.50
CA THR A 193 -5.38 27.81 8.65
C THR A 193 -4.84 28.58 7.45
N VAL A 194 -5.73 29.25 6.72
CA VAL A 194 -5.43 30.01 5.51
C VAL A 194 -5.86 31.45 5.71
N ARG A 195 -5.00 32.40 5.35
CA ARG A 195 -5.33 33.82 5.33
C ARG A 195 -5.66 34.24 3.89
N GLY A 196 -6.85 34.78 3.69
CA GLY A 196 -7.24 35.46 2.45
C GLY A 196 -7.05 36.96 2.57
N MET A 197 -6.63 37.59 1.47
CA MET A 197 -6.28 39.00 1.41
C MET A 197 -6.90 39.61 0.16
N ALA A 198 -7.56 40.75 0.32
CA ALA A 198 -8.07 41.57 -0.76
C ALA A 198 -7.17 42.80 -0.96
N TYR A 199 -6.89 43.11 -2.21
CA TYR A 199 -6.04 44.18 -2.68
C TYR A 199 -6.80 45.07 -3.64
N ARG A 200 -6.59 46.37 -3.54
CA ARG A 200 -7.03 47.35 -4.54
C ARG A 200 -5.84 48.20 -4.94
N ASN A 201 -5.51 48.23 -6.22
CA ASN A 201 -4.32 48.93 -6.72
C ASN A 201 -3.04 48.51 -5.95
N ASN A 202 -2.86 47.21 -5.74
CA ASN A 202 -1.74 46.62 -4.98
C ASN A 202 -1.65 47.07 -3.51
N THR A 203 -2.68 47.71 -2.95
CA THR A 203 -2.78 48.06 -1.53
C THR A 203 -3.71 47.06 -0.82
N LEU A 204 -3.25 46.49 0.30
CA LEU A 204 -4.06 45.57 1.11
C LEU A 204 -5.23 46.34 1.75
N ILE A 205 -6.46 45.95 1.39
CA ILE A 205 -7.70 46.59 1.87
C ILE A 205 -8.40 45.78 2.96
N ALA A 206 -8.34 44.45 2.88
CA ALA A 206 -8.94 43.56 3.87
C ALA A 206 -8.17 42.25 3.98
N THR A 207 -8.25 41.63 5.15
CA THR A 207 -7.70 40.31 5.45
C THR A 207 -8.72 39.50 6.24
N THR A 208 -8.76 38.18 6.03
CA THR A 208 -9.62 37.26 6.76
C THR A 208 -8.88 35.95 6.97
N THR A 209 -9.00 35.34 8.14
CA THR A 209 -8.37 34.05 8.41
C THR A 209 -9.43 32.97 8.49
N LEU A 210 -9.28 31.94 7.66
CA LEU A 210 -10.13 30.76 7.63
C LEU A 210 -9.39 29.58 8.25
N ARG A 211 -9.99 28.96 9.27
CA ARG A 211 -9.52 27.73 9.87
C ARG A 211 -10.50 26.60 9.56
N ARG A 212 -9.99 25.49 9.04
CA ARG A 212 -10.81 24.33 8.66
C ARG A 212 -10.15 23.03 9.11
N THR A 213 -10.90 22.20 9.82
CA THR A 213 -10.46 20.87 10.25
C THR A 213 -10.99 19.83 9.28
N PHE A 214 -10.09 19.02 8.73
CA PHE A 214 -10.38 17.92 7.83
C PHE A 214 -10.16 16.58 8.51
N GLU A 215 -10.98 15.62 8.14
CA GLU A 215 -10.76 14.22 8.42
C GLU A 215 -9.76 13.64 7.41
N VAL A 216 -8.71 13.00 7.90
CA VAL A 216 -7.70 12.27 7.12
C VAL A 216 -8.00 10.78 7.24
N VAL A 217 -8.26 10.12 6.12
CA VAL A 217 -8.59 8.68 6.10
C VAL A 217 -7.51 7.90 5.35
N PRO A 218 -7.20 6.66 5.78
CA PRO A 218 -6.38 5.76 4.99
C PRO A 218 -7.13 5.34 3.72
N LYS A 219 -6.38 5.12 2.65
CA LYS A 219 -6.87 4.71 1.33
C LYS A 219 -5.88 3.72 0.71
N CYS A 220 -6.35 2.71 -0.01
CA CYS A 220 -5.47 1.85 -0.81
C CYS A 220 -4.75 2.67 -1.91
N CYS A 221 -3.46 2.42 -2.13
CA CYS A 221 -2.78 2.91 -3.33
C CYS A 221 -3.50 2.44 -4.58
N TRP A 222 -3.75 3.35 -5.52
CA TRP A 222 -4.46 3.11 -6.79
C TRP A 222 -5.89 2.56 -6.70
N GLY A 223 -6.35 2.15 -5.51
CA GLY A 223 -7.74 1.83 -5.20
C GLY A 223 -8.57 3.11 -5.02
N SER A 224 -9.87 2.96 -4.77
CA SER A 224 -10.69 4.08 -4.30
C SER A 224 -10.79 4.07 -2.76
N LEU A 225 -11.65 4.91 -2.18
CA LEU A 225 -11.77 5.05 -0.71
C LEU A 225 -12.34 3.82 0.00
N GLY A 226 -12.82 2.83 -0.74
CA GLY A 226 -13.24 1.56 -0.20
C GLY A 226 -12.21 0.48 -0.50
N GLY A 227 -11.97 -0.39 0.49
CA GLY A 227 -10.99 -1.47 0.43
C GLY A 227 -10.58 -1.97 1.81
N PHE A 228 -10.86 -1.19 2.86
CA PHE A 228 -10.70 -1.56 4.28
C PHE A 228 -12.04 -1.82 4.96
N GLY A 229 -12.93 -2.56 4.28
CA GLY A 229 -14.33 -2.70 4.66
C GLY A 229 -15.18 -1.49 4.27
N ALA A 230 -16.50 -1.59 4.46
CA ALA A 230 -17.48 -0.56 4.08
C ALA A 230 -17.32 0.79 4.83
N ALA A 231 -16.31 0.93 5.69
CA ALA A 231 -16.15 2.06 6.61
C ALA A 231 -15.78 3.39 5.93
N PHE A 232 -15.03 3.37 4.82
CA PHE A 232 -14.46 4.59 4.22
C PHE A 232 -14.92 4.89 2.78
N GLY A 233 -15.55 3.93 2.10
CA GLY A 233 -16.07 4.11 0.73
C GLY A 233 -16.89 2.92 0.24
N SER A 234 -17.45 3.04 -0.97
CA SER A 234 -18.29 2.01 -1.59
C SER A 234 -17.52 0.96 -2.40
N ASP A 235 -16.21 1.09 -2.49
CA ASP A 235 -15.35 0.13 -3.17
C ASP A 235 -15.04 -1.02 -2.23
N THR A 236 -15.38 -2.22 -2.66
CA THR A 236 -15.22 -3.43 -1.85
C THR A 236 -13.99 -4.20 -2.26
N ARG A 237 -13.25 -3.74 -3.28
CA ARG A 237 -12.04 -4.40 -3.74
C ARG A 237 -10.95 -4.27 -2.68
N PRO A 238 -10.30 -5.37 -2.27
CA PRO A 238 -9.18 -5.32 -1.34
C PRO A 238 -8.06 -4.46 -1.93
N CYS A 239 -7.27 -3.80 -1.07
CA CYS A 239 -6.10 -3.08 -1.54
C CYS A 239 -5.20 -4.02 -2.36
N PRO A 240 -4.64 -3.57 -3.50
CA PRO A 240 -3.62 -4.36 -4.17
C PRO A 240 -2.48 -4.54 -3.16
N THR A 241 -2.30 -5.77 -2.72
CA THR A 241 -1.15 -6.15 -1.93
C THR A 241 0.05 -6.02 -2.85
N ILE A 242 1.14 -5.51 -2.30
CA ILE A 242 2.40 -5.64 -3.00
C ILE A 242 2.62 -7.14 -3.18
N GLY A 243 2.87 -7.55 -4.41
CA GLY A 243 3.28 -8.90 -4.72
C GLY A 243 4.54 -9.28 -3.94
N ILE A 244 4.37 -9.93 -2.79
CA ILE A 244 5.39 -10.79 -2.21
C ILE A 244 5.45 -11.99 -3.14
N GLY A 245 6.35 -11.97 -4.13
CA GLY A 245 6.42 -13.07 -5.09
C GLY A 245 7.78 -13.74 -5.19
N ILE A 246 8.84 -13.08 -4.76
CA ILE A 246 10.11 -13.74 -4.50
C ILE A 246 10.55 -13.27 -3.12
N VAL A 247 10.73 -14.22 -2.22
CA VAL A 247 11.34 -14.01 -0.91
C VAL A 247 12.62 -14.83 -0.86
N GLY A 248 13.75 -14.13 -0.81
CA GLY A 248 15.04 -14.74 -0.51
C GLY A 248 15.25 -14.81 1.01
N GLY A 249 15.75 -15.92 1.52
CA GLY A 249 16.12 -16.10 2.93
C GLY A 249 16.29 -17.56 3.30
N ALA A 250 17.39 -17.87 4.00
CA ALA A 250 17.71 -19.13 4.65
C ALA A 250 17.08 -19.20 6.04
N ALA A 251 16.45 -20.33 6.41
CA ALA A 251 15.83 -20.47 7.73
C ALA A 251 16.85 -20.62 8.86
N GLU A 252 18.05 -21.12 8.56
CA GLU A 252 19.06 -21.44 9.59
C GLU A 252 19.99 -20.28 9.93
N ASN A 253 20.39 -19.48 8.93
CA ASN A 253 21.42 -18.47 9.08
C ASN A 253 20.91 -17.05 8.82
N GLU A 254 19.62 -16.91 8.50
CA GLU A 254 18.97 -15.61 8.26
C GLU A 254 19.73 -14.76 7.22
N THR A 255 20.34 -15.45 6.25
CA THR A 255 21.02 -14.92 5.06
C THR A 255 20.23 -15.31 3.83
N GLY A 256 20.25 -14.54 2.75
CA GLY A 256 19.65 -14.98 1.49
C GLY A 256 20.32 -14.30 0.31
N GLU A 257 20.40 -15.01 -0.82
CA GLU A 257 20.96 -14.48 -2.06
C GLU A 257 20.00 -14.71 -3.24
N ILE A 258 19.53 -13.63 -3.86
CA ILE A 258 18.72 -13.73 -5.08
C ILE A 258 19.59 -13.36 -6.28
N THR A 259 19.97 -14.35 -7.09
CA THR A 259 20.92 -14.16 -8.18
C THR A 259 20.30 -14.53 -9.54
N ILE A 260 19.83 -13.50 -10.25
CA ILE A 260 19.16 -13.67 -11.54
C ILE A 260 20.18 -13.48 -12.65
N LEU A 261 20.69 -14.59 -13.18
CA LEU A 261 21.74 -14.65 -14.20
C LEU A 261 21.16 -14.92 -15.59
N GLY A 262 20.55 -13.91 -16.19
CA GLY A 262 20.07 -14.00 -17.58
C GLY A 262 20.20 -12.67 -18.30
N SER A 263 20.62 -12.70 -19.57
CA SER A 263 20.64 -11.49 -20.42
C SER A 263 19.24 -10.95 -20.76
N ALA A 264 18.18 -11.69 -20.41
CA ALA A 264 16.79 -11.37 -20.73
C ALA A 264 15.79 -11.82 -19.63
N ALA A 265 16.20 -11.93 -18.37
CA ALA A 265 15.27 -12.27 -17.29
C ALA A 265 14.44 -11.04 -16.88
N SER A 266 13.12 -11.20 -16.72
CA SER A 266 12.22 -10.13 -16.30
C SER A 266 11.28 -10.58 -15.18
N ILE A 267 11.13 -9.75 -14.14
CA ILE A 267 10.17 -9.97 -13.06
C ILE A 267 8.99 -8.99 -13.24
N LEU A 268 7.80 -9.53 -13.49
CA LEU A 268 6.59 -8.79 -13.84
C LEU A 268 5.46 -9.01 -12.82
N THR A 269 4.59 -8.02 -12.63
CA THR A 269 3.31 -8.20 -11.94
C THR A 269 2.36 -9.02 -12.81
N GLY A 270 1.25 -9.50 -12.25
CA GLY A 270 0.20 -10.20 -13.01
C GLY A 270 -0.39 -9.36 -14.15
N GLU A 271 -0.23 -8.04 -14.12
CA GLU A 271 -0.61 -7.11 -15.19
C GLU A 271 0.49 -6.85 -16.22
N GLY A 272 1.66 -7.48 -16.08
CA GLY A 272 2.80 -7.36 -17.00
C GLY A 272 3.71 -6.14 -16.75
N ASN A 273 3.57 -5.46 -15.62
CA ASN A 273 4.43 -4.32 -15.27
C ASN A 273 5.70 -4.79 -14.56
N LEU A 274 6.83 -4.09 -14.72
CA LEU A 274 8.04 -4.36 -13.95
C LEU A 274 7.79 -4.19 -12.45
N ILE A 275 8.37 -5.07 -11.63
CA ILE A 275 8.19 -5.02 -10.19
C ILE A 275 9.24 -4.08 -9.57
N PRO A 276 8.81 -3.05 -8.81
CA PRO A 276 9.72 -2.03 -8.29
C PRO A 276 10.57 -2.48 -7.10
N PHE A 277 10.26 -3.63 -6.48
CA PHE A 277 11.08 -4.18 -5.41
C PHE A 277 10.88 -5.68 -5.16
N VAL A 278 11.93 -6.32 -4.65
CA VAL A 278 11.93 -7.70 -4.17
C VAL A 278 12.13 -7.69 -2.67
N TYR A 279 11.42 -8.55 -1.97
CA TYR A 279 11.56 -8.70 -0.53
C TYR A 279 12.59 -9.77 -0.22
N CYS A 280 13.38 -9.52 0.80
CA CYS A 280 14.31 -10.49 1.35
C CYS A 280 14.05 -10.59 2.84
N ILE A 281 13.77 -11.79 3.32
CA ILE A 281 13.51 -12.06 4.72
C ILE A 281 14.78 -12.62 5.32
N ALA A 282 15.52 -11.74 5.99
CA ALA A 282 16.85 -11.98 6.52
C ALA A 282 17.06 -11.03 7.72
N SER A 283 17.67 -11.53 8.79
CA SER A 283 17.93 -10.74 10.01
C SER A 283 19.22 -9.92 9.90
N SER A 284 20.15 -10.34 9.04
CA SER A 284 21.54 -9.84 9.08
C SER A 284 22.07 -9.41 7.73
N THR A 285 21.94 -10.23 6.69
CA THR A 285 22.49 -9.92 5.36
C THR A 285 21.62 -10.49 4.26
N CYS A 286 21.31 -9.65 3.27
CA CYS A 286 20.73 -10.11 2.02
C CYS A 286 21.42 -9.44 0.84
N SER A 287 21.82 -10.24 -0.14
CA SER A 287 22.36 -9.77 -1.40
C SER A 287 21.36 -10.10 -2.52
N VAL A 288 21.22 -9.16 -3.45
CA VAL A 288 20.48 -9.39 -4.68
C VAL A 288 21.41 -9.02 -5.82
N ASN A 289 21.80 -10.03 -6.58
CA ASN A 289 22.69 -9.87 -7.72
C ASN A 289 21.87 -10.06 -8.99
N VAL A 290 21.24 -8.97 -9.42
CA VAL A 290 20.41 -8.93 -10.63
C VAL A 290 21.23 -8.29 -11.74
N ASN A 291 21.58 -9.08 -12.75
CA ASN A 291 22.60 -8.72 -13.73
C ASN A 291 22.18 -7.56 -14.69
N GLN A 292 20.95 -7.02 -14.60
CA GLN A 292 20.51 -5.87 -15.42
C GLN A 292 19.44 -4.97 -14.74
N ASN A 293 19.60 -3.65 -14.95
CA ASN A 293 18.64 -2.50 -15.02
C ASN A 293 17.16 -2.62 -14.58
N LEU A 294 16.80 -3.43 -13.60
CA LEU A 294 15.37 -3.67 -13.30
C LEU A 294 14.68 -2.59 -12.46
N GLY A 295 15.37 -1.56 -11.96
CA GLY A 295 14.75 -0.56 -11.06
C GLY A 295 14.15 -1.19 -9.79
N THR A 296 14.40 -2.47 -9.57
CA THR A 296 13.88 -3.27 -8.47
C THR A 296 14.78 -3.07 -7.26
N SER A 297 14.29 -2.36 -6.26
CA SER A 297 14.99 -2.21 -4.97
C SER A 297 14.81 -3.45 -4.09
N VAL A 298 15.79 -3.75 -3.24
CA VAL A 298 15.66 -4.84 -2.26
C VAL A 298 15.14 -4.27 -0.96
N LYS A 299 14.13 -4.89 -0.38
CA LYS A 299 13.68 -4.58 0.98
C LYS A 299 13.97 -5.74 1.90
N ILE A 300 14.84 -5.50 2.88
CA ILE A 300 15.12 -6.44 3.96
C ILE A 300 14.00 -6.33 4.98
N VAL A 301 13.40 -7.46 5.31
CA VAL A 301 12.40 -7.60 6.36
C VAL A 301 12.97 -8.56 7.40
N ASP A 302 13.11 -8.06 8.63
CA ASP A 302 13.51 -8.88 9.75
C ASP A 302 12.29 -9.66 10.25
N ALA A 303 12.17 -10.92 9.85
CA ALA A 303 11.09 -11.81 10.24
C ALA A 303 11.59 -13.24 10.35
N SER A 304 11.11 -13.96 11.37
CA SER A 304 11.36 -15.39 11.50
C SER A 304 10.49 -16.17 10.53
N MET A 305 11.10 -17.12 9.82
CA MET A 305 10.36 -17.99 8.93
C MET A 305 9.49 -18.99 9.70
N PRO A 306 8.22 -19.16 9.29
CA PRO A 306 7.37 -20.18 9.87
C PRO A 306 7.88 -21.57 9.53
N SER A 307 7.59 -22.55 10.40
CA SER A 307 7.97 -23.93 10.10
C SER A 307 7.23 -24.47 8.88
N ILE A 308 7.91 -25.23 7.99
CA ILE A 308 7.26 -25.96 6.91
C ILE A 308 6.16 -26.85 7.50
N PRO A 309 4.90 -26.77 7.01
CA PRO A 309 3.83 -27.64 7.49
C PRO A 309 4.24 -29.11 7.40
N ALA A 310 3.98 -29.89 8.46
CA ALA A 310 4.27 -31.31 8.42
C ALA A 310 3.39 -31.99 7.35
N PRO A 311 3.95 -32.86 6.49
CA PRO A 311 3.14 -33.63 5.56
C PRO A 311 2.20 -34.58 6.33
N PRO A 312 0.92 -34.73 5.93
CA PRO A 312 0.01 -35.71 6.50
C PRO A 312 0.52 -37.16 6.35
N ILE A 313 1.33 -37.42 5.32
CA ILE A 313 1.96 -38.71 5.06
C ILE A 313 3.42 -38.70 5.50
N THR A 314 3.76 -39.58 6.43
CA THR A 314 5.09 -39.64 7.07
C THR A 314 6.00 -40.73 6.48
N THR A 315 5.57 -41.43 5.43
CA THR A 315 6.29 -42.56 4.82
C THR A 315 7.76 -42.24 4.52
N CYS A 316 8.02 -41.04 3.98
CA CYS A 316 9.36 -40.59 3.59
C CYS A 316 9.99 -39.60 4.57
N LEU A 317 9.34 -39.34 5.72
CA LEU A 317 9.78 -38.33 6.68
C LEU A 317 11.14 -38.65 7.31
N ASP A 318 11.33 -39.90 7.72
CA ASP A 318 12.50 -40.35 8.48
C ASP A 318 13.24 -41.50 7.78
N GLN A 319 12.81 -41.88 6.57
CA GLN A 319 13.31 -43.03 5.86
C GLN A 319 13.82 -42.65 4.47
N ASN A 320 15.12 -42.85 4.26
CA ASN A 320 15.73 -42.79 2.93
C ASN A 320 15.60 -44.17 2.25
N THR A 321 14.36 -44.55 1.95
CA THR A 321 14.07 -45.80 1.23
C THR A 321 14.04 -45.53 -0.27
N SER A 322 14.39 -46.54 -1.07
CA SER A 322 14.32 -46.43 -2.53
C SER A 322 12.90 -46.12 -3.04
N THR A 323 11.86 -46.50 -2.29
CA THR A 323 10.46 -46.16 -2.60
C THR A 323 10.15 -44.67 -2.51
N CYS A 324 10.95 -43.90 -1.78
CA CYS A 324 10.80 -42.45 -1.65
C CYS A 324 11.60 -41.67 -2.69
N ASN A 325 12.47 -42.33 -3.45
CA ASN A 325 13.27 -41.73 -4.51
C ASN A 325 12.58 -42.07 -5.84
N LEU A 326 11.87 -41.11 -6.42
CA LEU A 326 11.11 -41.34 -7.64
C LEU A 326 11.99 -41.07 -8.86
N ASP A 327 12.17 -42.09 -9.70
CA ASP A 327 12.71 -41.97 -11.05
C ASP A 327 11.55 -42.04 -12.07
N LEU A 328 11.47 -41.07 -12.98
CA LEU A 328 10.46 -41.07 -14.02
C LEU A 328 10.64 -42.21 -15.04
N ASP A 329 11.85 -42.73 -15.24
CA ASP A 329 12.12 -43.84 -16.15
C ASP A 329 11.48 -45.17 -15.68
N ASP A 330 11.23 -45.33 -14.37
CA ASP A 330 10.55 -46.50 -13.79
C ASP A 330 9.05 -46.58 -14.13
N ASN A 331 8.48 -45.53 -14.73
CA ASN A 331 7.05 -45.45 -15.02
C ASN A 331 6.69 -45.97 -16.42
N GLY A 332 7.60 -46.72 -17.07
CA GLY A 332 7.38 -47.29 -18.39
C GLY A 332 7.27 -46.24 -19.51
N LEU A 333 7.77 -45.02 -19.27
CA LEU A 333 7.81 -43.98 -20.29
C LEU A 333 8.87 -44.34 -21.35
N PRO A 334 8.62 -44.11 -22.66
CA PRO A 334 9.52 -44.55 -23.72
C PRO A 334 10.88 -43.86 -23.62
N ALA A 335 11.99 -44.58 -23.83
CA ALA A 335 13.35 -44.05 -23.63
C ALA A 335 13.67 -42.74 -24.39
N SER A 336 12.93 -42.41 -25.44
CA SER A 336 13.08 -41.17 -26.23
C SER A 336 12.47 -39.92 -25.59
N GLY A 337 12.03 -39.98 -24.34
CA GLY A 337 11.27 -38.92 -23.67
C GLY A 337 9.78 -39.25 -23.58
N GLY A 338 9.03 -38.50 -22.78
CA GLY A 338 7.62 -38.79 -22.52
C GLY A 338 6.97 -37.82 -21.55
N ASN A 339 5.64 -37.84 -21.52
CA ASN A 339 4.84 -37.05 -20.60
C ASN A 339 4.09 -37.99 -19.64
N LEU A 340 4.31 -37.83 -18.34
CA LEU A 340 3.53 -38.50 -17.31
C LEU A 340 2.40 -37.58 -16.84
N LEU A 341 1.15 -37.99 -16.99
CA LEU A 341 -0.01 -37.24 -16.49
C LEU A 341 -0.42 -37.74 -15.11
N LEU A 342 -0.49 -36.84 -14.13
CA LEU A 342 -1.05 -37.07 -12.81
C LEU A 342 -2.26 -36.16 -12.61
N ASP A 343 -3.46 -36.76 -12.71
CA ASP A 343 -4.74 -36.06 -12.62
C ASP A 343 -5.36 -36.21 -11.23
N THR A 344 -5.55 -35.08 -10.54
CA THR A 344 -6.18 -35.06 -9.20
C THR A 344 -7.70 -35.22 -9.25
N GLY A 345 -8.31 -35.26 -10.44
CA GLY A 345 -9.72 -35.58 -10.66
C GLY A 345 -10.02 -37.08 -10.65
N VAL A 346 -9.01 -37.93 -10.85
CA VAL A 346 -9.16 -39.40 -10.86
C VAL A 346 -8.65 -40.04 -9.56
N ALA A 347 -9.01 -41.30 -9.31
CA ALA A 347 -8.56 -42.03 -8.14
C ALA A 347 -7.05 -42.29 -8.18
N LEU A 348 -6.37 -42.21 -7.02
CA LEU A 348 -4.92 -42.48 -6.91
C LEU A 348 -4.53 -43.87 -7.44
N SER A 349 -5.41 -44.86 -7.38
CA SER A 349 -5.15 -46.20 -7.93
C SER A 349 -4.90 -46.24 -9.46
N SER A 350 -5.20 -45.14 -10.16
CA SER A 350 -4.89 -44.97 -11.59
C SER A 350 -3.52 -44.34 -11.85
N TRP A 351 -2.86 -43.80 -10.82
CA TRP A 351 -1.52 -43.23 -10.93
C TRP A 351 -0.45 -44.34 -11.00
N PRO A 352 0.79 -44.06 -11.40
CA PRO A 352 1.86 -45.05 -11.34
C PRO A 352 2.12 -45.58 -9.91
N ALA A 353 2.52 -46.85 -9.80
CA ALA A 353 2.57 -47.56 -8.52
C ALA A 353 3.53 -46.93 -7.48
N ASN A 354 4.64 -46.36 -7.93
CA ASN A 354 5.58 -45.60 -7.12
C ASN A 354 4.94 -44.33 -6.51
N PHE A 355 4.13 -43.59 -7.28
CA PHE A 355 3.36 -42.45 -6.78
C PHE A 355 2.25 -42.89 -5.81
N GLN A 356 1.59 -44.03 -6.07
CA GLN A 356 0.58 -44.58 -5.16
C GLN A 356 1.14 -44.85 -3.75
N SER A 357 2.40 -45.28 -3.65
CA SER A 357 3.02 -45.57 -2.35
C SER A 357 3.42 -44.35 -1.53
N VAL A 358 3.56 -43.19 -2.18
CA VAL A 358 4.09 -41.96 -1.56
C VAL A 358 3.08 -40.81 -1.55
N CYS A 359 1.90 -41.01 -2.13
CA CYS A 359 0.83 -40.02 -2.19
C CYS A 359 -0.43 -40.52 -1.47
N MET A 360 -1.13 -39.59 -0.83
CA MET A 360 -2.45 -39.80 -0.26
C MET A 360 -3.39 -38.69 -0.71
N ARG A 361 -4.70 -38.97 -0.69
CA ARG A 361 -5.74 -37.98 -0.94
C ARG A 361 -6.60 -37.87 0.31
N ASP A 362 -6.82 -36.64 0.76
CA ASP A 362 -7.70 -36.38 1.90
C ASP A 362 -9.19 -36.41 1.50
N ALA A 363 -10.06 -36.26 2.50
CA ALA A 363 -11.51 -36.20 2.30
C ALA A 363 -12.05 -34.76 2.16
N ALA A 364 -11.18 -33.76 1.93
CA ALA A 364 -11.61 -32.37 1.76
C ALA A 364 -12.41 -32.17 0.47
N THR A 365 -13.07 -31.03 0.33
CA THR A 365 -13.81 -30.66 -0.89
C THR A 365 -13.39 -29.26 -1.34
N PRO A 366 -12.59 -29.12 -2.42
CA PRO A 366 -12.00 -30.21 -3.22
C PRO A 366 -10.97 -31.02 -2.43
N PRO A 367 -10.76 -32.31 -2.75
CA PRO A 367 -9.78 -33.14 -2.07
C PRO A 367 -8.36 -32.65 -2.35
N VAL A 368 -7.53 -32.62 -1.32
CA VAL A 368 -6.10 -32.30 -1.43
C VAL A 368 -5.33 -33.61 -1.60
N THR A 369 -4.58 -33.71 -2.68
CA THR A 369 -3.60 -34.78 -2.87
C THR A 369 -2.25 -34.32 -2.31
N THR A 370 -1.70 -35.11 -1.39
CA THR A 370 -0.41 -34.84 -0.77
C THR A 370 0.55 -35.99 -1.03
N CYS A 371 1.73 -35.68 -1.55
CA CYS A 371 2.83 -36.61 -1.79
C CYS A 371 4.03 -36.27 -0.90
N SER A 372 4.76 -37.28 -0.44
CA SER A 372 5.99 -37.12 0.36
C SER A 372 7.08 -37.97 -0.27
N ILE A 373 8.09 -37.33 -0.84
CA ILE A 373 9.15 -37.97 -1.64
C ILE A 373 10.50 -37.35 -1.27
N ASN A 374 11.59 -38.07 -1.40
CA ASN A 374 12.92 -37.55 -1.05
C ASN A 374 13.62 -36.92 -2.25
N THR A 375 13.53 -37.59 -3.40
CA THR A 375 14.07 -37.12 -4.66
C THR A 375 13.08 -37.35 -5.80
N LEU A 376 13.08 -36.47 -6.79
CA LEU A 376 12.36 -36.63 -8.05
C LEU A 376 13.36 -36.47 -9.20
N ASP A 377 13.74 -37.57 -9.82
CA ASP A 377 14.65 -37.62 -10.97
C ASP A 377 13.85 -37.72 -12.27
N PHE A 378 14.08 -36.78 -13.18
CA PHE A 378 13.46 -36.78 -14.51
C PHE A 378 14.15 -37.74 -15.49
N GLY A 379 15.19 -38.45 -15.06
CA GLY A 379 15.87 -39.47 -15.85
C GLY A 379 16.65 -38.87 -17.02
N ALA A 380 17.05 -39.70 -17.98
CA ALA A 380 18.03 -39.29 -18.97
C ALA A 380 17.50 -38.44 -20.15
N ASN A 381 16.17 -38.28 -20.34
CA ASN A 381 15.64 -37.74 -21.61
C ASN A 381 14.37 -36.91 -21.49
N ASN A 382 14.43 -35.58 -21.70
CA ASN A 382 13.31 -34.66 -22.01
C ASN A 382 11.94 -35.08 -21.43
N ARG A 383 11.91 -35.46 -20.15
CA ARG A 383 10.71 -35.95 -19.50
C ARG A 383 9.89 -34.76 -19.04
N THR A 384 8.58 -34.88 -19.19
CA THR A 384 7.67 -33.92 -18.59
C THR A 384 6.70 -34.64 -17.67
N ILE A 385 6.35 -33.98 -16.57
CA ILE A 385 5.27 -34.43 -15.71
C ILE A 385 4.18 -33.36 -15.75
N THR A 386 3.01 -33.78 -16.20
CA THR A 386 1.81 -32.94 -16.25
C THR A 386 1.01 -33.19 -14.98
N PHE A 387 0.92 -32.17 -14.14
CA PHE A 387 0.00 -32.17 -13.00
C PHE A 387 -1.30 -31.50 -13.42
N ASP A 388 -2.39 -32.26 -13.42
CA ASP A 388 -3.73 -31.73 -13.64
C ASP A 388 -4.43 -31.59 -12.29
N THR A 389 -4.50 -30.35 -11.80
CA THR A 389 -5.04 -30.04 -10.46
C THR A 389 -6.52 -29.64 -10.52
N ARG A 390 -7.22 -29.90 -11.64
CA ARG A 390 -8.65 -29.57 -11.77
C ARG A 390 -9.54 -30.33 -10.79
N GLY A 391 -9.10 -31.49 -10.30
CA GLY A 391 -9.79 -32.26 -9.27
C GLY A 391 -9.51 -31.81 -7.83
N GLY A 392 -8.57 -30.90 -7.62
CA GLY A 392 -8.17 -30.38 -6.32
C GLY A 392 -6.66 -30.15 -6.20
N PRO A 393 -6.21 -29.47 -5.14
CA PRO A 393 -4.81 -29.10 -4.95
C PRO A 393 -3.86 -30.30 -4.82
N LEU A 394 -2.65 -30.15 -5.35
CA LEU A 394 -1.53 -31.08 -5.21
C LEU A 394 -0.40 -30.44 -4.40
N ARG A 395 0.03 -31.12 -3.34
CA ARG A 395 1.16 -30.72 -2.50
C ARG A 395 2.22 -31.80 -2.49
N ILE A 396 3.46 -31.46 -2.85
CA ILE A 396 4.58 -32.40 -2.83
C ILE A 396 5.58 -31.92 -1.78
N TYR A 397 5.89 -32.80 -0.84
CA TYR A 397 6.84 -32.55 0.25
C TYR A 397 8.13 -33.29 0.00
N PHE A 398 9.25 -32.62 0.28
CA PHE A 398 10.60 -33.16 0.22
C PHE A 398 11.23 -33.24 1.61
N PRO A 399 10.70 -34.09 2.53
CA PRO A 399 11.06 -34.05 3.94
C PRO A 399 12.42 -34.66 4.29
N ASN A 400 13.07 -35.34 3.35
CA ASN A 400 14.36 -36.00 3.59
C ASN A 400 15.21 -35.98 2.32
N SER A 401 15.42 -34.78 1.77
CA SER A 401 16.40 -34.60 0.71
C SER A 401 17.79 -34.90 1.24
N GLN A 402 18.52 -35.76 0.54
CA GLN A 402 19.87 -36.14 0.92
C GLN A 402 20.82 -34.93 0.90
N SER A 403 21.80 -34.93 1.81
CA SER A 403 22.87 -33.94 1.84
C SER A 403 23.95 -34.28 0.82
N GLY A 404 24.50 -33.24 0.17
CA GLY A 404 25.60 -33.38 -0.80
C GLY A 404 25.23 -32.86 -2.19
N SER A 405 25.79 -33.48 -3.23
CA SER A 405 25.57 -33.10 -4.63
C SER A 405 24.34 -33.75 -5.28
N THR A 406 23.53 -34.47 -4.50
CA THR A 406 22.32 -35.12 -5.02
C THR A 406 21.20 -34.10 -5.04
N GLU A 407 20.62 -33.90 -6.21
CA GLU A 407 19.54 -32.95 -6.41
C GLU A 407 18.23 -33.50 -5.84
N THR A 408 17.49 -32.65 -5.13
CA THR A 408 16.14 -32.97 -4.63
C THR A 408 15.17 -33.14 -5.79
N ILE A 409 15.28 -32.26 -6.79
CA ILE A 409 14.59 -32.36 -8.06
C ILE A 409 15.68 -32.23 -9.12
N ASP A 410 15.96 -33.35 -9.81
CA ASP A 410 16.97 -33.42 -10.86
C ASP A 410 16.26 -33.35 -12.21
N MET A 411 16.39 -32.22 -12.91
CA MET A 411 15.77 -31.98 -14.20
C MET A 411 16.79 -32.05 -15.32
N ARG A 412 17.44 -33.21 -15.47
CA ARG A 412 18.30 -33.47 -16.63
C ARG A 412 17.55 -33.22 -17.93
N ASN A 413 18.24 -32.60 -18.90
CA ASN A 413 17.84 -32.53 -20.31
C ASN A 413 16.42 -32.01 -20.56
N ASN A 414 16.22 -30.69 -20.69
CA ASN A 414 14.94 -30.04 -21.03
C ASN A 414 13.70 -30.64 -20.30
N GLY A 415 13.91 -31.25 -19.14
CA GLY A 415 12.86 -31.83 -18.33
C GLY A 415 12.01 -30.71 -17.74
N GLY A 416 10.75 -31.01 -17.43
CA GLY A 416 9.87 -29.93 -17.02
C GLY A 416 8.57 -30.34 -16.33
N PHE A 417 8.07 -29.43 -15.52
CA PHE A 417 6.71 -29.47 -15.02
C PHE A 417 5.77 -28.83 -16.04
N ILE A 418 4.58 -29.41 -16.16
CA ILE A 418 3.44 -28.79 -16.85
C ILE A 418 2.29 -28.76 -15.84
N HIS A 419 1.77 -27.58 -15.54
CA HIS A 419 0.63 -27.43 -14.65
C HIS A 419 -0.64 -27.13 -15.44
N ILE A 420 -1.59 -28.05 -15.42
CA ILE A 420 -2.94 -27.84 -15.93
C ILE A 420 -3.82 -27.47 -14.75
N ASN A 421 -4.38 -26.26 -14.81
CA ASN A 421 -5.35 -25.79 -13.85
C ASN A 421 -6.60 -25.26 -14.57
N THR A 422 -7.58 -24.82 -13.80
CA THR A 422 -8.88 -24.39 -14.29
C THR A 422 -8.84 -23.17 -15.21
N ASN A 423 -7.80 -22.32 -15.13
CA ASN A 423 -7.65 -21.14 -15.99
C ASN A 423 -7.36 -21.49 -17.46
N ASN A 424 -6.81 -22.68 -17.73
CA ASN A 424 -6.63 -23.17 -19.11
C ASN A 424 -7.92 -23.74 -19.71
N SER A 425 -9.05 -23.71 -18.97
CA SER A 425 -10.35 -24.27 -19.38
C SER A 425 -11.57 -23.36 -19.15
N GLY A 426 -11.38 -22.12 -18.68
CA GLY A 426 -12.32 -21.02 -18.90
C GLY A 426 -13.45 -20.78 -17.88
N SER A 427 -13.50 -21.42 -16.70
CA SER A 427 -14.64 -21.18 -15.78
C SER A 427 -14.38 -21.17 -14.26
N VAL A 428 -13.16 -21.41 -13.77
CA VAL A 428 -12.84 -21.26 -12.34
C VAL A 428 -11.46 -20.60 -12.20
N PRO A 429 -11.30 -19.53 -11.38
CA PRO A 429 -9.99 -18.93 -11.15
C PRO A 429 -9.07 -19.95 -10.48
N SER A 430 -8.02 -20.37 -11.18
CA SER A 430 -7.00 -21.26 -10.61
C SER A 430 -6.17 -20.53 -9.56
N SER A 431 -5.91 -21.17 -8.43
CA SER A 431 -5.01 -20.61 -7.44
C SER A 431 -3.56 -21.02 -7.69
N ILE A 432 -2.63 -20.13 -7.38
CA ILE A 432 -1.19 -20.44 -7.36
C ILE A 432 -0.82 -21.51 -6.34
N THR A 433 -1.70 -21.77 -5.37
CA THR A 433 -1.56 -22.80 -4.34
C THR A 433 -2.06 -24.18 -4.78
N ASP A 434 -2.67 -24.28 -5.97
CA ASP A 434 -3.18 -25.55 -6.48
C ASP A 434 -2.06 -26.55 -6.78
N PHE A 435 -0.86 -26.06 -7.11
CA PHE A 435 0.36 -26.87 -7.20
C PHE A 435 1.42 -26.28 -6.29
N THR A 436 1.74 -27.00 -5.22
CA THR A 436 2.69 -26.54 -4.20
C THR A 436 3.82 -27.55 -3.98
N LEU A 437 5.05 -27.03 -3.88
CA LEU A 437 6.24 -27.78 -3.51
C LEU A 437 6.76 -27.30 -2.15
N PHE A 438 7.03 -28.23 -1.24
CA PHE A 438 7.57 -27.95 0.09
C PHE A 438 8.91 -28.65 0.27
N GLY A 439 9.92 -27.90 0.65
CA GLY A 439 11.23 -28.41 1.00
C GLY A 439 11.27 -29.10 2.36
N CYS A 440 12.49 -29.20 2.86
CA CYS A 440 12.85 -29.71 4.15
C CYS A 440 13.27 -28.52 5.03
N GLN A 441 12.83 -28.52 6.29
CA GLN A 441 13.36 -27.62 7.29
C GLN A 441 13.92 -28.45 8.43
N PRO A 442 15.18 -28.22 8.82
CA PRO A 442 15.78 -28.94 9.92
C PRO A 442 14.98 -28.69 11.19
N SER A 443 14.83 -29.74 11.97
CA SER A 443 14.25 -29.67 13.30
C SER A 443 15.03 -30.60 14.21
N ALA A 444 14.80 -30.50 15.52
CA ALA A 444 15.44 -31.40 16.49
C ALA A 444 15.22 -32.89 16.18
N SER A 445 14.20 -33.23 15.39
CA SER A 445 13.86 -34.59 14.98
C SER A 445 14.13 -34.90 13.51
N ARG A 446 14.57 -33.93 12.70
CA ARG A 446 14.71 -34.09 11.23
C ARG A 446 16.06 -33.59 10.75
N THR A 447 16.85 -34.51 10.21
CA THR A 447 18.11 -34.19 9.53
C THR A 447 17.81 -33.84 8.07
N CYS A 448 17.56 -32.57 7.79
CA CYS A 448 17.51 -32.06 6.43
C CYS A 448 18.92 -31.82 5.90
N SER A 449 19.12 -31.92 4.59
CA SER A 449 20.29 -31.28 3.98
C SER A 449 20.27 -29.78 4.31
N PRO A 450 21.41 -29.19 4.69
CA PRO A 450 21.52 -27.73 4.87
C PRO A 450 21.29 -26.97 3.56
N HIS A 451 21.44 -27.63 2.40
CA HIS A 451 21.17 -27.09 1.07
C HIS A 451 20.38 -28.10 0.24
N GLN A 452 19.16 -27.73 -0.18
CA GLN A 452 18.38 -28.53 -1.13
C GLN A 452 18.58 -27.99 -2.54
N ILE A 453 19.20 -28.77 -3.41
CA ILE A 453 19.39 -28.36 -4.81
C ILE A 453 18.13 -28.75 -5.58
N VAL A 454 17.44 -27.77 -6.14
CA VAL A 454 16.14 -27.96 -6.79
C VAL A 454 16.21 -27.34 -8.19
N GLU A 455 16.18 -28.18 -9.21
CA GLU A 455 16.05 -27.71 -10.58
C GLU A 455 14.58 -27.63 -10.98
N ILE A 456 14.16 -26.49 -11.54
CA ILE A 456 12.80 -26.28 -12.05
C ILE A 456 12.86 -25.80 -13.50
N GLY A 457 12.40 -26.66 -14.39
CA GLY A 457 12.23 -26.42 -15.81
C GLY A 457 10.75 -26.33 -16.16
N ASN A 458 10.47 -25.52 -17.18
CA ASN A 458 9.15 -25.46 -17.78
C ASN A 458 9.11 -26.39 -19.00
N GLY A 459 8.29 -27.43 -18.93
CA GLY A 459 8.13 -28.41 -20.01
C GLY A 459 7.25 -27.92 -21.17
N SER A 460 6.73 -26.68 -21.09
CA SER A 460 5.76 -26.13 -22.04
C SER A 460 6.03 -24.66 -22.39
N ALA A 461 5.31 -24.16 -23.39
CA ALA A 461 5.33 -22.73 -23.72
C ALA A 461 4.46 -21.88 -22.77
N ALA A 462 3.57 -22.50 -21.99
CA ALA A 462 2.71 -21.81 -21.04
C ALA A 462 3.45 -21.57 -19.72
N ALA A 463 3.14 -20.49 -19.00
CA ALA A 463 3.80 -20.21 -17.73
C ALA A 463 3.48 -21.32 -16.69
N LEU A 464 4.51 -21.83 -16.01
CA LEU A 464 4.34 -22.77 -14.91
C LEU A 464 3.77 -22.03 -13.70
N LYS A 465 2.57 -22.41 -13.25
CA LYS A 465 1.95 -21.87 -12.04
C LYS A 465 2.31 -22.73 -10.84
N LEU A 466 2.93 -22.13 -9.83
CA LEU A 466 3.56 -22.89 -8.73
C LEU A 466 3.74 -22.02 -7.49
N PHE A 467 3.46 -22.59 -6.33
CA PHE A 467 4.00 -22.10 -5.05
C PHE A 467 5.13 -23.02 -4.58
N ALA A 468 6.33 -22.48 -4.34
CA ALA A 468 7.46 -23.26 -3.84
C ALA A 468 7.95 -22.69 -2.49
N TYR A 469 8.05 -23.54 -1.48
CA TYR A 469 8.57 -23.18 -0.15
C TYR A 469 9.76 -24.06 0.24
N PHE A 470 10.97 -23.59 -0.08
CA PHE A 470 12.24 -24.26 0.20
C PHE A 470 13.16 -23.32 0.98
N PRO A 471 12.90 -23.11 2.27
CA PRO A 471 13.62 -22.10 3.05
C PRO A 471 15.13 -22.36 3.20
N ASN A 472 15.64 -23.53 2.84
CA ASN A 472 17.07 -23.86 2.76
C ASN A 472 17.43 -24.43 1.37
N GLY A 473 16.66 -24.06 0.35
CA GLY A 473 16.83 -24.58 -1.00
C GLY A 473 17.46 -23.58 -1.94
N ASP A 474 18.34 -24.11 -2.79
CA ASP A 474 18.92 -23.44 -3.93
C ASP A 474 18.09 -23.87 -5.15
N ILE A 475 17.14 -23.02 -5.56
CA ILE A 475 16.33 -23.27 -6.74
C ILE A 475 17.02 -22.70 -7.97
N THR A 476 17.31 -23.55 -8.95
CA THR A 476 17.72 -23.12 -10.29
C THR A 476 16.56 -23.28 -11.26
N ILE A 477 16.12 -22.17 -11.84
CA ILE A 477 15.11 -22.16 -12.88
C ILE A 477 15.80 -22.21 -14.25
N GLY A 478 15.42 -23.18 -15.09
CA GLY A 478 15.98 -23.37 -16.42
C GLY A 478 14.98 -23.20 -17.56
N GLY A 479 15.45 -22.70 -18.70
CA GLY A 479 14.74 -22.75 -19.99
C GLY A 479 14.27 -21.39 -20.53
N ASN A 480 13.31 -21.43 -21.46
CA ASN A 480 12.73 -20.25 -22.12
C ASN A 480 11.24 -20.05 -21.75
N GLY A 481 10.85 -20.52 -20.56
CA GLY A 481 9.46 -20.54 -20.11
C GLY A 481 9.12 -19.39 -19.16
N GLY A 482 7.82 -19.11 -19.05
CA GLY A 482 7.28 -18.26 -17.98
C GLY A 482 7.09 -19.05 -16.69
N PHE A 483 7.19 -18.37 -15.55
CA PHE A 483 6.80 -18.86 -14.23
C PHE A 483 5.82 -17.85 -13.65
N GLU A 484 4.74 -18.33 -13.04
CA GLU A 484 3.74 -17.48 -12.40
C GLU A 484 3.47 -18.00 -10.99
N GLY A 485 3.95 -17.31 -9.97
CA GLY A 485 3.89 -17.91 -8.64
C GLY A 485 4.56 -17.12 -7.55
N VAL A 486 4.69 -17.79 -6.41
CA VAL A 486 5.46 -17.31 -5.26
C VAL A 486 6.52 -18.35 -4.96
N MET A 487 7.76 -17.90 -4.78
CA MET A 487 8.85 -18.77 -4.35
C MET A 487 9.50 -18.20 -3.11
N TRP A 488 9.79 -19.09 -2.18
CA TRP A 488 10.56 -18.78 -0.99
C TRP A 488 11.72 -19.74 -0.87
N ILE A 489 12.92 -19.18 -0.92
CA ILE A 489 14.17 -19.90 -1.19
C ILE A 489 15.37 -19.23 -0.53
N ASP A 490 16.44 -19.99 -0.30
CA ASP A 490 17.72 -19.43 0.11
C ASP A 490 18.40 -18.76 -1.09
N GLN A 491 18.61 -19.55 -2.15
CA GLN A 491 19.20 -19.07 -3.40
C GLN A 491 18.26 -19.26 -4.59
N LEU A 492 18.12 -18.20 -5.39
CA LEU A 492 17.49 -18.28 -6.70
C LEU A 492 18.54 -18.14 -7.78
N GLY A 493 18.71 -19.18 -8.59
CA GLY A 493 19.38 -19.13 -9.89
C GLY A 493 18.34 -19.13 -11.01
N ALA A 494 18.59 -18.36 -12.08
CA ALA A 494 17.76 -18.39 -13.27
C ALA A 494 18.67 -18.42 -14.51
N ASN A 495 18.56 -19.48 -15.31
CA ASN A 495 19.36 -19.72 -16.52
C ASN A 495 18.47 -19.72 -17.76
N GLY A 496 18.63 -18.70 -18.61
CA GLY A 496 17.90 -18.57 -19.88
C GLY A 496 17.06 -17.30 -19.99
N ASN A 497 16.07 -17.31 -20.88
CA ASN A 497 15.12 -16.21 -21.06
C ASN A 497 13.85 -16.50 -20.26
N ILE A 498 13.89 -16.16 -18.97
CA ILE A 498 12.84 -16.51 -18.01
C ILE A 498 12.02 -15.27 -17.65
N THR A 499 10.70 -15.40 -17.73
CA THR A 499 9.76 -14.39 -17.23
C THR A 499 9.12 -14.88 -15.95
N PHE A 500 9.40 -14.23 -14.83
CA PHE A 500 8.75 -14.50 -13.55
C PHE A 500 7.59 -13.52 -13.36
N THR A 501 6.37 -14.03 -13.16
CA THR A 501 5.15 -13.25 -12.99
C THR A 501 4.62 -13.43 -11.57
N ILE A 502 4.55 -12.36 -10.78
CA ILE A 502 3.92 -12.44 -9.47
C ILE A 502 2.40 -12.36 -9.65
N PRO A 503 1.64 -13.36 -9.21
CA PRO A 503 0.19 -13.37 -9.36
C PRO A 503 -0.43 -12.22 -8.54
N GLY A 504 -1.38 -11.49 -9.14
CA GLY A 504 -2.12 -10.42 -8.45
C GLY A 504 -3.14 -10.93 -7.42
N SER A 505 -3.37 -12.25 -7.35
CA SER A 505 -4.33 -12.90 -6.45
C SER A 505 -3.81 -14.23 -5.92
N GLY A 506 -4.32 -14.70 -4.78
CA GLY A 506 -3.94 -15.99 -4.18
C GLY A 506 -2.77 -15.91 -3.19
N ILE A 507 -2.14 -14.74 -3.04
CA ILE A 507 -1.05 -14.52 -2.07
C ILE A 507 -1.51 -14.79 -0.63
N SER A 508 -2.75 -14.41 -0.26
CA SER A 508 -3.28 -14.71 1.08
C SER A 508 -3.29 -16.21 1.37
N GLN A 509 -3.66 -17.03 0.38
CA GLN A 509 -3.66 -18.48 0.51
C GLN A 509 -2.24 -19.04 0.60
N VAL A 510 -1.27 -18.40 -0.06
CA VAL A 510 0.15 -18.76 0.09
C VAL A 510 0.60 -18.49 1.52
N LEU A 511 0.31 -17.30 2.07
CA LEU A 511 0.61 -16.97 3.47
C LEU A 511 -0.07 -17.95 4.43
N ASP A 512 -1.32 -18.33 4.14
CA ASP A 512 -2.05 -19.33 4.92
C ASP A 512 -1.35 -20.68 4.93
N LEU A 513 -0.95 -21.17 3.74
CA LEU A 513 -0.22 -22.42 3.61
C LEU A 513 1.12 -22.41 4.32
N MET A 514 1.78 -21.26 4.39
CA MET A 514 3.04 -21.12 5.11
C MET A 514 2.87 -21.15 6.63
N GLY A 515 1.64 -21.21 7.16
CA GLY A 515 1.40 -21.06 8.60
C GLY A 515 1.52 -19.61 9.07
N MET A 516 1.73 -18.66 8.13
CA MET A 516 1.48 -17.24 8.34
C MET A 516 -0.02 -16.91 8.17
N GLY A 517 -0.92 -17.89 8.11
CA GLY A 517 -2.36 -17.64 8.01
C GLY A 517 -3.13 -17.58 9.32
N GLY A 518 -2.50 -17.97 10.44
CA GLY A 518 -3.19 -18.00 11.73
C GLY A 518 -3.57 -16.58 12.15
N THR A 519 -4.87 -16.24 12.17
CA THR A 519 -5.37 -14.88 12.44
C THR A 519 -4.52 -13.77 11.80
N ALA A 520 -3.89 -14.03 10.65
CA ALA A 520 -2.82 -13.24 10.03
C ALA A 520 -1.71 -12.71 11.00
N PRO A 521 -0.41 -12.87 10.72
CA PRO A 521 0.43 -11.69 10.81
C PRO A 521 -0.19 -10.71 9.82
N THR A 522 -1.01 -9.79 10.35
CA THR A 522 -1.50 -8.60 9.65
C THR A 522 -0.38 -7.63 9.32
N GLN A 523 0.79 -8.15 8.95
CA GLN A 523 1.63 -7.51 7.96
C GLN A 523 1.11 -7.90 6.56
N GLU A 524 -0.19 -7.72 6.33
CA GLU A 524 -0.51 -6.97 5.13
C GLU A 524 0.20 -5.64 5.35
N PHE A 525 1.20 -5.32 4.55
CA PHE A 525 1.50 -3.92 4.31
C PHE A 525 0.59 -3.52 3.16
N PRO A 526 -0.70 -3.23 3.38
CA PRO A 526 -1.47 -2.62 2.33
C PRO A 526 -0.71 -1.35 1.99
N MET A 527 -0.47 -1.13 0.70
CA MET A 527 0.10 0.14 0.30
C MET A 527 -0.97 1.19 0.67
N MET A 528 -0.74 1.88 1.78
CA MET A 528 -1.66 2.88 2.29
C MET A 528 -1.20 4.24 1.85
N ASP A 529 -2.18 4.99 1.39
CA ASP A 529 -2.12 6.40 1.18
C ASP A 529 -3.06 7.09 2.17
N PHE A 530 -2.90 8.40 2.33
CA PHE A 530 -3.77 9.21 3.18
C PHE A 530 -4.43 10.29 2.34
N VAL A 531 -5.72 10.49 2.53
CA VAL A 531 -6.46 11.55 1.84
C VAL A 531 -7.35 12.30 2.81
N THR A 532 -7.50 13.60 2.59
CA THR A 532 -8.51 14.39 3.28
C THR A 532 -9.86 14.15 2.60
N ARG A 533 -10.90 13.85 3.40
CA ARG A 533 -12.24 13.51 2.87
C ARG A 533 -13.31 14.50 3.27
N ALA A 534 -13.51 14.69 4.57
CA ALA A 534 -14.62 15.46 5.12
C ALA A 534 -14.13 16.67 5.91
N THR A 535 -14.93 17.73 5.96
CA THR A 535 -14.71 18.86 6.86
C THR A 535 -15.46 18.63 8.15
N LYS A 536 -14.74 18.57 9.26
CA LYS A 536 -15.33 18.43 10.60
C LYS A 536 -15.68 19.76 11.24
N SER A 537 -14.88 20.80 10.99
CA SER A 537 -15.15 22.14 11.51
C SER A 537 -14.67 23.26 10.57
N LEU A 538 -15.33 24.41 10.64
CA LEU A 538 -15.06 25.61 9.85
C LEU A 538 -15.23 26.84 10.74
N GLN A 539 -14.20 27.69 10.83
CA GLN A 539 -14.22 28.92 11.63
C GLN A 539 -13.56 30.08 10.86
N PHE A 540 -14.13 31.27 10.97
CA PHE A 540 -13.58 32.51 10.41
C PHE A 540 -13.14 33.44 11.54
N PHE A 541 -12.01 34.10 11.35
CA PHE A 541 -11.43 35.07 12.27
C PHE A 541 -11.09 36.37 11.54
#